data_AF-A0A6L9Y6L9-F1
#
_entry.id   AF-A0A6L9Y6L9-F1
#
_cell.length_a   1.000
_cell.length_b   1.000
_cell.length_c   1.000
_cell.angle_alpha   90.00
_cell.angle_beta   90.00
_cell.angle_gamma   90.00
#
_symmetry.space_group_name_H-M   'P 1'
#
loop_
_entity.id
_entity.type
_entity.pdbx_description
1 polymer ?
#
loop_
_entity_poly.entity_id
_entity_poly.type
_entity_poly.pdbx_seq_one_letter_code
_entity_poly.pdbx_strand_id
1 'polypeptide(L)'
;MRKEGRIKESRGKIIFKDSQGVWRSLKDADISHKVDAVKWCNSTGRNYGARAPEVRKWMRDSSNYELDYFKINRSNGGKLPDRYLPPLK
;
A
#
# COMPACT_ATOMS: atom_id res chain seq x y z
N MET A 1 9.82 -3.93 -7.26
CA MET A 1 10.50 -3.86 -5.95
C MET A 1 11.93 -4.38 -5.93
N ARG A 2 12.23 -5.64 -6.31
CA ARG A 2 13.64 -6.11 -6.40
C ARG A 2 14.47 -5.31 -7.40
N LYS A 3 13.93 -5.07 -8.60
CA LYS A 3 14.54 -4.24 -9.66
C LYS A 3 14.67 -2.76 -9.28
N GLU A 4 13.96 -2.30 -8.24
CA GLU A 4 14.01 -0.90 -7.75
C GLU A 4 15.07 -0.70 -6.65
N GLY A 5 15.86 -1.74 -6.34
CA GLY A 5 16.84 -1.67 -5.25
C GLY A 5 16.21 -1.58 -3.85
N ARG A 6 14.90 -1.83 -3.72
CA ARG A 6 14.17 -1.80 -2.44
C ARG A 6 14.20 -3.12 -1.68
N ILE A 7 14.69 -4.19 -2.31
CA ILE A 7 14.88 -5.51 -1.70
C ILE A 7 16.28 -5.98 -2.05
N LYS A 8 17.04 -6.47 -1.06
CA LYS A 8 18.37 -7.05 -1.28
C LYS A 8 18.61 -8.21 -0.34
N GLU A 9 19.63 -9.00 -0.66
CA GLU A 9 20.13 -10.04 0.23
C GLU A 9 21.28 -9.49 1.09
N SER A 10 21.30 -9.85 2.37
CA SER A 10 22.38 -9.52 3.30
C SER A 10 22.59 -10.67 4.27
N ARG A 11 23.81 -11.23 4.30
CA ARG A 11 24.20 -12.36 5.17
C ARG A 11 23.21 -13.54 5.09
N GLY A 12 22.80 -13.93 3.87
CA GLY A 12 21.85 -15.03 3.63
C GLY A 12 20.40 -14.73 4.00
N LYS A 13 20.06 -13.47 4.33
CA LYS A 13 18.70 -13.03 4.65
C LYS A 13 18.22 -11.99 3.65
N ILE A 14 16.96 -12.11 3.23
CA ILE A 14 16.32 -11.09 2.39
C ILE A 14 15.83 -9.97 3.28
N ILE A 15 16.23 -8.74 2.93
CA ILE A 15 15.83 -7.50 3.60
C ILE A 15 15.19 -6.55 2.60
N PHE A 16 14.30 -5.69 3.09
CA PHE A 16 13.65 -4.64 2.31
C PHE A 16 13.82 -3.28 2.97
N LYS A 17 13.75 -2.21 2.18
CA LYS A 17 13.77 -0.82 2.68
C LYS A 17 12.33 -0.37 2.89
N ASP A 18 11.97 -0.05 4.14
CA ASP A 18 10.62 0.40 4.52
C ASP A 18 10.34 1.84 4.05
N SER A 19 9.12 2.34 4.30
CA SER A 19 8.71 3.70 3.90
C SER A 19 9.49 4.82 4.60
N GLN A 20 10.14 4.51 5.73
CA GLN A 20 11.01 5.41 6.49
C GLN A 20 12.49 5.29 6.09
N GLY A 21 12.80 4.45 5.11
CA GLY A 21 14.14 4.25 4.60
C GLY A 21 15.01 3.28 5.42
N VAL A 22 14.43 2.55 6.38
CA VAL A 22 15.12 1.58 7.23
C VAL A 22 15.13 0.20 6.58
N TRP A 23 16.28 -0.47 6.60
CA TRP A 23 16.39 -1.85 6.14
C TRP A 23 15.88 -2.82 7.21
N ARG A 24 14.91 -3.65 6.85
CA ARG A 24 14.27 -4.62 7.75
C ARG A 24 14.21 -6.01 7.14
N SER A 25 13.99 -7.03 7.97
CA SER A 25 13.79 -8.39 7.48
C SER A 25 12.51 -8.46 6.66
N LEU A 26 12.53 -9.20 5.54
CA LEU A 26 11.32 -9.46 4.77
C LEU A 26 10.21 -10.15 5.60
N LYS A 27 10.58 -10.84 6.70
CA LYS A 27 9.62 -11.44 7.64
C LYS A 27 8.74 -10.42 8.36
N ASP A 28 9.20 -9.17 8.45
CA ASP A 28 8.51 -8.07 9.11
C ASP A 28 7.76 -7.16 8.12
N ALA A 29 7.66 -7.57 6.86
CA ALA A 29 7.04 -6.78 5.80
C ALA A 29 5.54 -7.05 5.71
N ASP A 30 4.75 -5.98 5.62
CA ASP A 30 3.39 -6.03 5.07
C ASP A 30 3.38 -5.34 3.70
N ILE A 31 2.39 -5.66 2.87
CA ILE A 31 2.10 -4.90 1.65
C ILE A 31 1.24 -3.69 2.05
N SER A 32 1.74 -2.50 1.74
CA SER A 32 1.08 -1.22 2.00
C SER A 32 0.68 -0.56 0.67
N HIS A 33 -0.42 0.21 0.66
CA HIS A 33 -0.71 1.08 -0.48
C HIS A 33 0.14 2.35 -0.40
N LYS A 34 0.70 2.78 -1.54
CA LYS A 34 1.44 4.05 -1.64
C LYS A 34 0.54 5.27 -1.43
N VAL A 35 -0.71 5.15 -1.87
CA VAL A 35 -1.77 6.13 -1.61
C VAL A 35 -2.83 5.41 -0.79
N ASP A 36 -3.23 5.99 0.34
CA ASP A 36 -4.26 5.39 1.18
C ASP A 36 -5.52 5.05 0.37
N ALA A 37 -6.01 3.82 0.55
CA ALA A 37 -7.10 3.28 -0.25
C ALA A 37 -8.42 4.03 0.00
N VAL A 38 -8.68 4.48 1.23
CA VAL A 38 -9.88 5.26 1.57
C VAL A 38 -9.79 6.63 0.92
N LYS A 39 -8.65 7.31 1.01
CA LYS A 39 -8.42 8.61 0.37
C LYS A 39 -8.57 8.53 -1.14
N TRP A 40 -7.94 7.55 -1.79
CA TRP A 40 -8.05 7.38 -3.24
C TRP A 40 -9.49 7.05 -3.66
N CYS A 41 -10.18 6.20 -2.90
CA CYS A 41 -11.58 5.89 -3.17
C CYS A 41 -12.45 7.15 -3.04
N ASN A 42 -12.25 7.96 -2.00
CA ASN A 42 -13.01 9.18 -1.76
C ASN A 42 -12.74 10.28 -2.80
N SER A 43 -11.50 10.41 -3.28
CA SER A 43 -11.15 11.42 -4.29
C SER A 43 -11.52 11.00 -5.71
N THR A 44 -11.32 9.72 -6.02
CA THR A 44 -11.24 9.23 -7.40
C THR A 44 -12.16 8.03 -7.62
N GLY A 45 -12.03 6.99 -6.79
CA GLY A 45 -12.75 5.72 -6.98
C GLY A 45 -14.27 5.85 -6.97
N ARG A 46 -14.82 6.68 -6.08
CA ARG A 46 -16.27 6.88 -5.91
C ARG A 46 -16.95 7.48 -7.15
N ASN A 47 -16.19 8.13 -8.04
CA ASN A 47 -16.71 8.70 -9.29
C ASN A 47 -17.00 7.62 -10.36
N TYR A 48 -16.47 6.40 -10.20
CA TYR A 48 -16.67 5.30 -11.13
C TYR A 48 -17.82 4.37 -10.73
N GLY A 49 -18.26 4.42 -9.47
CA GLY A 49 -19.27 3.51 -8.92
C GLY A 49 -18.67 2.35 -8.13
N ALA A 50 -19.48 1.71 -7.29
CA ALA A 50 -19.04 0.58 -6.49
C ALA A 50 -18.60 -0.60 -7.38
N ARG A 51 -17.41 -1.15 -7.13
CA ARG A 51 -16.85 -2.32 -7.86
C ARG A 51 -16.65 -2.10 -9.37
N ALA A 52 -16.58 -0.84 -9.82
CA ALA A 52 -16.31 -0.50 -11.20
C ALA A 52 -14.98 -1.12 -11.69
N PRO A 53 -14.85 -1.42 -13.00
CA PRO A 53 -13.62 -1.96 -13.59
C PRO A 53 -12.37 -1.14 -13.26
N GLU A 54 -12.48 0.19 -13.19
CA GLU A 54 -11.41 1.13 -12.89
C GLU A 54 -10.93 1.02 -11.44
N VAL A 55 -11.88 0.91 -10.50
CA VAL A 55 -11.57 0.67 -9.08
C VAL A 55 -10.85 -0.67 -8.94
N ARG A 56 -11.35 -1.72 -9.61
CA ARG A 56 -10.72 -3.04 -9.60
C ARG A 56 -9.34 -3.05 -10.25
N LYS A 57 -9.14 -2.28 -11.32
CA LYS A 57 -7.85 -2.12 -11.99
C LYS A 57 -6.86 -1.48 -11.04
N TRP A 58 -7.25 -0.40 -10.35
CA TRP A 58 -6.41 0.27 -9.37
C TRP A 58 -6.02 -0.65 -8.21
N MET A 59 -6.99 -1.36 -7.61
CA MET A 59 -6.74 -2.29 -6.51
C MET A 59 -5.81 -3.46 -6.89
N ARG A 60 -5.77 -3.86 -8.17
CA ARG A 60 -4.94 -4.99 -8.64
C ARG A 60 -3.59 -4.58 -9.19
N ASP A 61 -3.38 -3.29 -9.42
CA ASP A 61 -2.12 -2.80 -9.97
C ASP A 61 -1.04 -2.82 -8.90
N SER A 62 -0.09 -3.74 -9.05
CA SER A 62 1.05 -3.89 -8.15
C SER A 62 1.90 -2.61 -7.99
N SER A 63 1.84 -1.68 -8.95
CA SER A 63 2.54 -0.40 -8.87
C SER A 63 1.98 0.54 -7.80
N ASN A 64 0.74 0.31 -7.33
CA ASN A 64 0.11 1.05 -6.23
C ASN A 64 0.55 0.59 -4.84
N TYR A 65 1.37 -0.46 -4.76
CA TYR A 65 1.79 -1.06 -3.50
C TYR A 65 3.29 -0.96 -3.26
N GLU A 66 3.68 -0.98 -2.00
CA GLU A 66 5.05 -1.10 -1.52
C GLU A 66 5.16 -2.06 -0.34
N LEU A 67 6.37 -2.52 -0.04
CA LEU A 67 6.62 -3.23 1.23
C LEU A 67 6.89 -2.19 2.31
N ASP A 68 6.20 -2.31 3.44
CA ASP A 68 6.42 -1.47 4.60
C ASP A 68 6.55 -2.31 5.87
N TYR A 69 7.11 -1.71 6.92
CA TYR A 69 7.16 -2.36 8.21
C TYR A 69 5.75 -2.55 8.77
N PHE A 70 5.40 -3.78 9.15
CA PHE A 70 4.04 -4.12 9.56
C PHE A 70 3.48 -3.18 10.64
N LYS A 71 4.32 -2.71 11.59
CA LYS A 71 3.88 -1.79 12.65
C LYS A 71 3.48 -0.43 12.08
N ILE A 72 4.21 0.08 11.09
CA ILE A 72 3.93 1.38 10.46
C ILE A 72 2.65 1.27 9.64
N ASN A 73 2.58 0.28 8.75
CA ASN A 73 1.41 0.04 7.91
C ASN A 73 0.13 -0.07 8.74
N ARG A 74 0.12 -0.93 9.76
CA ARG A 74 -1.04 -1.17 10.62
C ARG A 74 -1.39 0.04 11.49
N SER A 75 -0.38 0.74 12.02
CA SER A 75 -0.60 1.95 12.81
C SER A 75 -1.21 3.07 11.97
N ASN A 76 -0.72 3.25 10.73
CA ASN A 76 -1.25 4.24 9.80
C ASN A 76 -2.71 3.94 9.47
N GLY A 77 -3.04 2.69 9.14
CA GLY A 77 -4.43 2.27 8.91
C GLY A 77 -5.35 2.53 10.10
N GLY A 78 -4.89 2.25 11.33
CA GLY A 78 -5.68 2.46 12.54
C GLY A 78 -5.89 3.92 12.95
N LYS A 79 -5.01 4.84 12.50
CA LYS A 79 -5.07 6.27 12.85
C LYS A 79 -5.93 7.10 11.90
N LEU A 80 -6.35 6.54 10.76
CA LEU A 80 -7.07 7.32 9.76
C LEU A 80 -8.49 7.66 10.23
N PRO A 81 -8.85 8.96 10.30
CA PRO A 81 -10.23 9.38 10.58
C PRO A 81 -11.14 9.15 9.37
N ASP A 82 -10.54 8.99 8.17
CA ASP A 82 -11.25 8.86 6.92
C ASP A 82 -12.18 7.63 6.91
N ARG A 83 -13.36 7.80 6.31
CA ARG A 83 -14.34 6.73 6.07
C ARG A 83 -14.69 6.74 4.60
N TYR A 84 -15.05 5.57 4.07
CA TYR A 84 -15.53 5.48 2.69
C TYR A 84 -16.81 6.30 2.54
N LEU A 85 -16.80 7.20 1.57
CA LEU A 85 -17.98 7.96 1.17
C LEU A 85 -18.80 7.13 0.15
N PRO A 86 -20.12 7.37 0.03
CA PRO A 86 -20.94 6.67 -0.95
C PRO A 86 -20.45 6.88 -2.39
N PRO A 87 -20.61 5.89 -3.29
CA PRO A 87 -20.38 6.07 -4.72
C PRO A 87 -21.28 7.17 -5.29
N LEU A 88 -20.81 7.86 -6.34
CA LEU A 88 -21.56 8.92 -7.04
C LEU A 88 -22.22 8.45 -8.33
N LYS A 89 -21.97 7.21 -8.74
CA LYS A 89 -22.56 6.52 -9.89
C LYS A 89 -23.09 5.16 -9.48
#